data_AF-A0A2V5TCQ0-F1
#
_entry.id   AF-A0A2V5TCQ0-F1
#
_cell.length_a   1.000
_cell.length_b   1.000
_cell.length_c   1.000
_cell.angle_alpha   90.00
_cell.angle_beta   90.00
_cell.angle_gamma   90.00
#
_symmetry.space_group_name_H-M   'P 1'
#
loop_
_entity.id
_entity.type
_entity.pdbx_description
1 polymer ?
#
loop_
_entity_poly.entity_id
_entity_poly.type
_entity_poly.pdbx_seq_one_letter_code
_entity_poly.pdbx_strand_id
1 'polypeptide(L)'
;MENISGYAEAYKDVIHEDAIRIGGAIKELDDIILTRDLPEQGLRAGDIGTVVLVHRNNAGYEVEFTSLDGETIAVITLMADQVRAAEAGEIAHVRSLAAA
;
A
#
# COMPACT_ATOMS: atom_id res chain seq x y z
N MET A 1 3.86 -33.35 -8.39
CA MET A 1 3.77 -31.99 -7.82
C MET A 1 4.96 -31.83 -6.92
N GLU A 2 5.99 -31.15 -7.39
CA GLU A 2 7.26 -31.01 -6.67
C GLU A 2 7.05 -30.16 -5.42
N ASN A 3 7.67 -30.59 -4.33
CA ASN A 3 7.56 -29.98 -3.02
C ASN A 3 8.23 -28.61 -3.05
N ILE A 4 7.42 -27.57 -3.18
CA ILE A 4 7.86 -26.17 -3.31
C ILE A 4 8.55 -25.66 -2.02
N SER A 5 8.45 -26.41 -0.92
CA SER A 5 9.08 -26.08 0.37
C SER A 5 10.61 -25.91 0.27
N GLY A 6 11.28 -26.62 -0.63
CA GLY A 6 12.75 -26.52 -0.77
C GLY A 6 13.21 -25.27 -1.52
N TYR A 7 12.36 -24.72 -2.39
CA TYR A 7 12.66 -23.51 -3.16
C TYR A 7 12.62 -22.24 -2.29
N ALA A 8 11.74 -22.20 -1.28
CA ALA A 8 11.65 -21.05 -0.38
C ALA A 8 12.89 -20.92 0.53
N GLU A 9 13.43 -22.04 1.02
CA GLU A 9 14.58 -22.03 1.95
C GLU A 9 15.89 -21.59 1.27
N ALA A 10 16.12 -22.03 0.01
CA ALA A 10 17.35 -21.75 -0.73
C ALA A 10 17.51 -20.29 -1.17
N TYR A 11 16.42 -19.52 -1.19
CA TYR A 11 16.40 -18.13 -1.58
C TYR A 11 15.98 -17.19 -0.45
N LYS A 12 15.84 -17.65 0.79
CA LYS A 12 15.45 -16.85 1.96
C LYS A 12 16.21 -15.52 2.11
N ASP A 13 17.45 -15.45 1.64
CA ASP A 13 18.29 -14.24 1.70
C ASP A 13 18.12 -13.31 0.47
N VAL A 14 17.39 -13.77 -0.55
CA VAL A 14 17.15 -13.09 -1.86
C VAL A 14 15.67 -12.74 -2.02
N ILE A 15 14.76 -13.59 -1.54
CA ILE A 15 13.37 -13.25 -1.29
C ILE A 15 13.30 -12.71 0.12
N HIS A 16 13.13 -11.41 0.25
CA HIS A 16 12.45 -10.89 1.43
C HIS A 16 11.18 -11.74 1.63
N GLU A 17 10.95 -12.26 2.84
CA GLU A 17 9.71 -12.96 3.21
C GLU A 17 8.44 -12.12 2.90
N ASP A 18 8.63 -10.85 2.54
CA ASP A 18 7.66 -9.87 2.07
C ASP A 18 7.10 -10.12 0.65
N ALA A 19 7.75 -10.92 -0.20
CA ALA A 19 7.34 -11.11 -1.60
C ALA A 19 6.15 -12.07 -1.81
N ILE A 20 5.66 -12.71 -0.74
CA ILE A 20 4.42 -13.48 -0.77
C ILE A 20 3.55 -12.97 0.36
N ARG A 21 2.38 -12.39 0.03
CA ARG A 21 1.38 -11.92 0.99
C ARG A 21 0.72 -13.12 1.71
N ILE A 22 1.50 -13.90 2.46
CA ILE A 22 1.01 -14.99 3.32
C ILE A 22 0.57 -14.36 4.65
N GLY A 23 -0.62 -13.76 4.67
CA GLY A 23 -1.33 -13.43 5.91
C GLY A 23 -0.84 -12.17 6.68
N GLY A 24 -1.64 -11.11 6.57
CA GLY A 24 -2.08 -10.37 7.75
C GLY A 24 -1.16 -9.31 8.36
N ALA A 25 -0.85 -8.24 7.63
CA ALA A 25 -0.66 -6.87 8.14
C ALA A 25 -0.21 -5.98 6.97
N ILE A 26 -0.52 -4.68 7.01
CA ILE A 26 0.06 -3.70 6.09
C ILE A 26 1.48 -3.39 6.59
N LYS A 27 2.45 -3.30 5.69
CA LYS A 27 3.86 -3.02 6.01
C LYS A 27 4.32 -1.71 5.37
N GLU A 28 5.51 -1.24 5.76
CA GLU A 28 6.19 -0.18 5.01
C GLU A 28 6.45 -0.67 3.58
N LEU A 29 6.36 0.26 2.62
CA LEU A 29 6.45 0.05 1.18
C LEU A 29 5.30 -0.75 0.56
N ASP A 30 4.29 -1.15 1.35
CA ASP A 30 3.05 -1.69 0.78
C ASP A 30 2.24 -0.56 0.13
N ASP A 31 1.61 -0.90 -1.00
CA ASP A 31 0.53 -0.11 -1.55
C ASP A 31 -0.78 -0.36 -0.78
N ILE A 32 -1.48 0.72 -0.48
CA ILE A 32 -2.80 0.73 0.15
C ILE A 32 -3.79 1.46 -0.74
N ILE A 33 -5.07 1.14 -0.54
CA ILE A 33 -6.19 1.80 -1.18
C ILE A 33 -6.91 2.64 -0.13
N LEU A 34 -7.05 3.94 -0.40
CA LEU A 34 -7.84 4.84 0.41
C LEU A 34 -9.32 4.45 0.36
N THR A 35 -10.00 4.38 1.50
CA THR A 35 -11.39 3.89 1.58
C THR A 35 -12.44 4.99 1.66
N ARG A 36 -12.01 6.25 1.84
CA ARG A 36 -12.89 7.43 1.92
C ARG A 36 -12.24 8.64 1.27
N ASP A 37 -13.05 9.57 0.78
CA ASP A 37 -12.54 10.80 0.20
C ASP A 37 -11.83 11.68 1.24
N LEU A 38 -10.77 12.36 0.82
CA LEU A 38 -10.04 13.37 1.59
C LEU A 38 -9.95 14.64 0.74
N PRO A 39 -11.01 15.46 0.73
CA PRO A 39 -11.15 16.56 -0.23
C PRO A 39 -10.11 17.66 -0.05
N GLU A 40 -9.60 17.88 1.16
CA GLU A 40 -8.55 18.88 1.43
C GLU A 40 -7.24 18.59 0.66
N GLN A 41 -6.99 17.32 0.32
CA GLN A 41 -5.82 16.87 -0.45
C GLN A 41 -6.19 16.51 -1.90
N GLY A 42 -7.46 16.70 -2.31
CA GLY A 42 -7.95 16.28 -3.64
C GLY A 42 -7.98 14.76 -3.85
N LEU A 43 -7.87 13.98 -2.77
CA LEU A 43 -7.85 12.52 -2.78
C LEU A 43 -9.26 11.95 -2.68
N ARG A 44 -9.47 10.81 -3.33
CA ARG A 44 -10.75 10.10 -3.43
C ARG A 44 -10.59 8.66 -2.98
N ALA A 45 -11.65 8.07 -2.49
CA ALA A 45 -11.70 6.64 -2.24
C ALA A 45 -11.30 5.87 -3.51
N GLY A 46 -10.43 4.88 -3.37
CA GLY A 46 -9.82 4.15 -4.48
C GLY A 46 -8.44 4.65 -4.88
N ASP A 47 -7.99 5.82 -4.43
CA ASP A 47 -6.63 6.27 -4.67
C ASP A 47 -5.61 5.35 -4.01
N ILE A 48 -4.51 5.15 -4.72
CA ILE A 48 -3.39 4.32 -4.29
C ILE A 48 -2.37 5.22 -3.60
N GLY A 49 -1.93 4.81 -2.41
CA GLY A 49 -0.81 5.41 -1.72
C GLY A 49 0.16 4.33 -1.25
N THR A 50 1.41 4.71 -1.00
CA THR A 50 2.45 3.82 -0.50
C THR A 50 2.72 4.13 0.97
N VAL A 51 2.74 3.10 1.82
CA VAL A 51 3.03 3.29 3.24
C VAL A 51 4.51 3.62 3.42
N VAL A 52 4.81 4.76 4.02
CA VAL A 52 6.19 5.16 4.35
C VAL A 52 6.57 4.88 5.80
N LEU A 53 5.57 4.75 6.68
CA LEU A 53 5.76 4.39 8.10
C LEU A 53 4.53 3.66 8.64
N VAL A 54 4.73 2.58 9.40
CA VAL A 54 3.65 1.91 10.14
C VAL A 54 3.65 2.36 11.60
N HIS A 55 2.53 2.90 12.08
CA HIS A 55 2.37 3.26 13.48
C HIS A 55 1.82 2.09 14.31
N ARG A 56 2.49 1.80 15.43
CA ARG A 56 1.99 1.02 16.58
C ARG A 56 1.08 -0.16 16.21
N ASN A 57 1.65 -1.32 15.89
CA ASN A 57 0.88 -2.55 15.60
C ASN A 57 -0.26 -2.31 14.59
N ASN A 58 -0.03 -1.56 13.52
CA ASN A 58 -1.03 -1.26 12.48
C ASN A 58 -2.23 -0.40 12.95
N ALA A 59 -2.04 0.46 13.95
CA ALA A 59 -3.08 1.40 14.38
C ALA A 59 -3.27 2.57 13.40
N GLY A 60 -2.23 2.88 12.62
CA GLY A 60 -2.25 3.92 11.59
C GLY A 60 -0.99 3.87 10.75
N TYR A 61 -0.95 4.70 9.72
CA TYR A 61 0.10 4.69 8.70
C TYR A 61 0.41 6.12 8.30
N GLU A 62 1.69 6.42 8.08
CA GLU A 62 2.05 7.55 7.24
C GLU A 62 2.07 7.04 5.80
N VAL A 63 1.32 7.69 4.91
CA VAL A 63 1.14 7.26 3.53
C VAL A 63 1.51 8.40 2.59
N GLU A 64 2.37 8.09 1.62
CA GLU A 64 2.68 8.97 0.51
C GLU A 64 1.74 8.69 -0.67
N PHE A 65 1.13 9.74 -1.20
CA PHE A 65 0.37 9.73 -2.44
C PHE A 65 1.15 10.48 -3.50
N THR A 66 1.32 9.85 -4.66
CA THR A 66 2.17 10.35 -5.74
C THR A 66 1.39 10.31 -7.06
N SER A 67 1.55 11.33 -7.89
CA SER A 67 1.00 11.34 -9.24
C SER A 67 1.74 10.34 -10.14
N LEU A 68 1.16 10.04 -11.31
CA LEU A 68 1.74 9.04 -12.22
C LEU A 68 3.12 9.44 -12.78
N ASP A 69 3.46 10.73 -12.79
CA ASP A 69 4.76 11.27 -13.17
C ASP A 69 5.76 11.36 -12.00
N GLY A 70 5.38 10.92 -10.80
CA GLY A 70 6.28 10.82 -9.65
C GLY A 70 6.30 12.04 -8.73
N GLU A 71 5.43 13.05 -8.94
CA GLU A 71 5.32 14.17 -8.01
C GLU A 71 4.51 13.77 -6.77
N THR A 72 5.07 14.02 -5.58
CA THR A 72 4.36 13.81 -4.32
C THR A 72 3.17 14.78 -4.23
N ILE A 73 1.97 14.21 -4.15
CA ILE A 73 0.71 14.94 -3.94
C ILE A 73 0.54 15.28 -2.46
N ALA A 74 0.75 14.29 -1.59
CA ALA A 74 0.61 14.45 -0.15
C ALA A 74 1.35 13.34 0.61
N VAL A 75 1.79 13.65 1.83
CA VAL A 75 2.19 12.65 2.83
C VAL A 75 1.31 12.89 4.05
N ILE A 76 0.50 11.91 4.40
CA ILE A 76 -0.55 12.05 5.42
C ILE A 76 -0.61 10.87 6.38
N THR A 77 -0.86 11.18 7.66
CA THR A 77 -1.18 10.18 8.68
C THR A 77 -2.63 9.72 8.54
N LEU A 78 -2.83 8.43 8.31
CA LEU A 78 -4.13 7.77 8.18
C LEU A 78 -4.35 6.75 9.28
N MET A 79 -5.58 6.68 9.81
CA MET A 79 -6.00 5.61 10.71
C MET A 79 -6.20 4.30 9.94
N ALA A 80 -6.11 3.18 10.65
CA ALA A 80 -6.23 1.86 10.04
C ALA A 80 -7.55 1.61 9.30
N ASP A 81 -8.64 2.25 9.74
CA ASP A 81 -9.97 2.14 9.13
C ASP A 81 -10.13 3.00 7.86
N GLN A 82 -9.16 3.86 7.56
CA GLN A 82 -9.17 4.70 6.36
C GLN A 82 -8.53 4.04 5.16
N VAL A 83 -7.85 2.91 5.35
CA VAL A 83 -7.11 2.24 4.29
C VAL A 83 -7.41 0.75 4.28
N ARG A 84 -7.21 0.12 3.12
CA ARG A 84 -7.10 -1.33 3.00
C ARG A 84 -5.84 -1.68 2.22
N ALA A 85 -5.34 -2.89 2.40
CA ALA A 85 -4.29 -3.41 1.54
C ALA A 85 -4.79 -3.50 0.09
N ALA A 86 -3.88 -3.29 -0.87
CA ALA A 86 -4.10 -3.72 -2.25
C ALA A 86 -4.16 -5.26 -2.33
N GLU A 87 -5.06 -5.77 -3.16
CA GLU A 87 -5.30 -7.20 -3.34
C GLU A 87 -4.78 -7.73 -4.68
N ALA A 88 -4.55 -9.04 -4.75
CA ALA A 88 -4.11 -9.69 -5.99
C ALA A 88 -5.21 -9.60 -7.06
N GLY A 89 -4.84 -9.12 -8.25
CA GLY A 89 -5.75 -8.96 -9.39
C GLY A 89 -6.40 -7.58 -9.50
N GLU A 90 -6.11 -6.65 -8.58
CA GLU A 90 -6.50 -5.24 -8.72
C GLU A 90 -5.62 -4.53 -9.77
N ILE A 91 -6.21 -3.55 -10.46
CA ILE A 91 -5.55 -2.76 -11.51
C ILE A 91 -5.70 -1.28 -11.16
N ALA A 92 -4.59 -0.53 -11.23
CA ALA A 92 -4.61 0.91 -11.01
C ALA A 92 -5.53 1.63 -12.01
N HIS A 93 -6.33 2.58 -11.53
CA HIS A 93 -7.20 3.41 -12.36
C HIS A 93 -6.70 4.85 -12.38
N VAL A 94 -6.47 5.40 -13.59
CA VAL A 94 -5.99 6.77 -13.76
C VAL A 94 -7.12 7.79 -13.65
N ARG A 95 -6.89 8.85 -12.89
CA ARG A 95 -7.73 10.05 -12.85
C ARG A 95 -6.87 11.30 -12.67
N SER A 96 -7.41 12.47 -13.04
CA SER A 96 -6.82 13.74 -12.63
C SER A 96 -7.03 13.98 -11.13
N LEU A 97 -6.06 14.63 -10.48
CA LEU A 97 -6.23 15.12 -9.11
C LEU A 97 -7.39 16.12 -9.08
N ALA A 98 -8.23 16.04 -8.04
CA ALA A 98 -9.29 17.03 -7.90
C ALA A 98 -8.65 18.36 -7.49
N ALA A 99 -9.10 19.47 -8.08
CA ALA A 99 -8.74 20.78 -7.56
C ALA A 99 -9.31 20.91 -6.13
N ALA A 100 -8.51 21.49 -5.24
CA ALA A 100 -8.93 21.85 -3.89
C ALA A 100 -10.01 22.95 -3.90
#